data_AF-A0ABD7A8I0-F1
#
_entry.id   AF-A0ABD7A8I0-F1
#
_cell.length_a   1.000
_cell.length_b   1.000
_cell.length_c   1.000
_cell.angle_alpha   90.00
_cell.angle_beta   90.00
_cell.angle_gamma   90.00
#
_symmetry.space_group_name_H-M   'P 1'
#
loop_
_entity.id
_entity.type
_entity.pdbx_description
1 polymer ?
#
loop_
_entity_poly.entity_id
_entity_poly.type
_entity_poly.pdbx_seq_one_letter_code
_entity_poly.pdbx_strand_id
1 'polypeptide(L)'
;MKKYCLIESDKGDDKQKLYQIQALRDFTTSDGHEVKVGDLGGFISGEHNLSQEGNCWVANSAEVWDQAYVSENAYLGGFSRLYDQAQLYGNARVTRGNIGDNVKIYGNAQVSVKGQISDHVEIFGNAAVCGKNTRICGSVKIFENARVGGNAIGKIWISDNAQIYGNAQIEANCHIKGDVEIWGNSIIQGNRIRIEDNVKICGAEISGSNDFFGNTRIIGENIVINDGVNLGSNAFIQSQNDFLQTKIFSDFLEYLTAYKTENGFEIRYNNEPFSPTQIRNALKAYSEYETAIKLAKSRILGGF
;
A
#
# COMPACT_ATOMS: atom_id res chain seq x y z
N MET A 1 -16.43 -9.78 35.64
CA MET A 1 -16.43 -11.21 35.27
C MET A 1 -15.36 -11.41 34.20
N LYS A 2 -14.51 -12.44 34.28
CA LYS A 2 -13.52 -12.70 33.21
C LYS A 2 -14.25 -13.05 31.91
N LYS A 3 -13.68 -12.63 30.78
CA LYS A 3 -14.17 -12.95 29.42
C LYS A 3 -13.68 -14.30 28.94
N TYR A 4 -12.44 -14.67 29.28
CA TYR A 4 -11.85 -15.95 28.87
C TYR A 4 -10.87 -16.49 29.92
N CYS A 5 -10.58 -17.79 29.85
CA CYS A 5 -9.45 -18.44 30.54
C CYS A 5 -8.45 -19.02 29.52
N LEU A 6 -7.26 -19.37 30.03
CA LEU A 6 -6.21 -20.06 29.29
C LEU A 6 -6.32 -21.57 29.50
N ILE A 7 -6.22 -22.33 28.41
CA ILE A 7 -6.14 -23.78 28.39
C ILE A 7 -4.75 -24.18 27.88
N GLU A 8 -4.15 -25.16 28.54
CA GLU A 8 -2.90 -25.77 28.12
C GLU A 8 -3.00 -26.28 26.66
N SER A 9 -1.95 -26.03 25.88
CA SER A 9 -1.87 -26.50 24.51
C SER A 9 -0.44 -26.96 24.18
N ASP A 10 -0.29 -27.74 23.11
CA ASP A 10 1.01 -28.17 22.59
C ASP A 10 1.62 -27.15 21.59
N LYS A 11 0.97 -25.99 21.38
CA LYS A 11 1.49 -24.93 20.53
C LYS A 11 2.54 -24.09 21.25
N GLY A 12 3.52 -23.65 20.48
CA GLY A 12 4.64 -22.84 20.96
C GLY A 12 5.88 -23.12 20.12
N ASP A 13 6.98 -22.53 20.54
CA ASP A 13 8.33 -22.90 20.14
C ASP A 13 9.21 -23.13 21.38
N ASP A 14 10.52 -23.33 21.18
CA ASP A 14 11.46 -23.57 22.28
C ASP A 14 11.58 -22.38 23.26
N LYS A 15 11.11 -21.19 22.89
CA LYS A 15 11.22 -19.95 23.66
C LYS A 15 9.92 -19.56 24.34
N GLN A 16 8.79 -19.77 23.66
CA GLN A 16 7.49 -19.30 24.14
C GLN A 16 6.38 -20.33 23.85
N LYS A 17 5.66 -20.67 24.92
CA LYS A 17 4.45 -21.49 24.85
C LYS A 17 3.24 -20.65 24.49
N LEU A 18 2.28 -21.24 23.78
CA LEU A 18 0.96 -20.66 23.60
C LEU A 18 -0.13 -21.45 24.34
N TYR A 19 -1.12 -20.72 24.82
CA TYR A 19 -2.32 -21.25 25.46
C TYR A 19 -3.51 -21.01 24.55
N GLN A 20 -4.42 -21.97 24.48
CA GLN A 20 -5.69 -21.77 23.78
C GLN A 20 -6.65 -21.01 24.69
N ILE A 21 -7.38 -20.03 24.16
CA ILE A 21 -8.38 -19.31 24.95
C ILE A 21 -9.72 -20.04 24.93
N GLN A 22 -10.44 -20.00 26.05
CA GLN A 22 -11.83 -20.47 26.13
C GLN A 22 -12.73 -19.38 26.73
N ALA A 23 -13.87 -19.14 26.09
CA ALA A 23 -14.83 -18.13 26.52
C ALA A 23 -15.51 -18.51 27.85
N LEU A 24 -15.64 -17.53 28.74
CA LEU A 24 -16.29 -17.66 30.07
C LEU A 24 -17.61 -16.88 30.17
N ARG A 25 -17.99 -16.17 29.11
CA ARG A 25 -19.27 -15.45 29.00
C ARG A 25 -19.69 -15.37 27.54
N ASP A 26 -20.97 -15.14 27.32
CA ASP A 26 -21.51 -14.88 25.99
C ASP A 26 -21.23 -13.44 25.56
N PHE A 27 -20.88 -13.22 24.29
CA PHE A 27 -20.78 -11.91 23.66
C PHE A 27 -20.78 -12.04 22.12
N THR A 28 -20.88 -10.91 21.43
CA THR A 28 -20.81 -10.86 19.96
C THR A 28 -19.55 -10.09 19.55
N THR A 29 -18.74 -10.70 18.70
CA THR A 29 -17.54 -10.08 18.12
C THR A 29 -17.93 -9.00 17.11
N SER A 30 -16.98 -8.16 16.74
CA SER A 30 -17.25 -7.06 15.81
C SER A 30 -17.71 -7.56 14.43
N ASP A 31 -17.32 -8.75 13.98
CA ASP A 31 -17.78 -9.37 12.74
C ASP A 31 -19.17 -10.03 12.82
N GLY A 32 -19.83 -9.94 13.97
CA GLY A 32 -21.19 -10.45 14.18
C GLY A 32 -21.26 -11.91 14.61
N HIS A 33 -20.12 -12.55 14.88
CA HIS A 33 -20.09 -13.91 15.40
C HIS A 33 -20.46 -13.94 16.90
N GLU A 34 -21.40 -14.81 17.27
CA GLU A 34 -21.76 -15.05 18.67
C GLU A 34 -20.80 -16.03 19.30
N VAL A 35 -20.05 -15.58 20.30
CA VAL A 35 -19.19 -16.42 21.14
C VAL A 35 -20.00 -16.81 22.38
N LYS A 36 -20.09 -18.11 22.65
CA LYS A 36 -20.78 -18.68 23.81
C LYS A 36 -19.80 -19.18 24.86
N VAL A 37 -20.25 -19.27 26.11
CA VAL A 37 -19.49 -19.92 27.19
C VAL A 37 -19.02 -21.30 26.76
N GLY A 38 -17.72 -21.56 26.90
CA GLY A 38 -17.09 -22.83 26.53
C GLY A 38 -16.49 -22.85 25.14
N ASP A 39 -16.82 -21.90 24.27
CA ASP A 39 -16.24 -21.81 22.92
C ASP A 39 -14.74 -21.59 22.97
N LEU A 40 -14.02 -22.33 22.11
CA LEU A 40 -12.59 -22.20 21.96
C LEU A 40 -12.23 -21.13 20.93
N GLY A 41 -11.27 -20.28 21.29
CA GLY A 41 -10.65 -19.31 20.38
C GLY A 41 -9.31 -19.80 19.86
N GLY A 42 -8.52 -18.83 19.37
CA GLY A 42 -7.13 -19.02 18.99
C GLY A 42 -6.20 -19.04 20.20
N PHE A 43 -4.95 -18.68 19.96
CA PHE A 43 -3.84 -18.96 20.87
C PHE A 43 -3.13 -17.68 21.29
N ILE A 44 -2.80 -17.55 22.57
CA ILE A 44 -2.06 -16.40 23.09
C ILE A 44 -0.94 -16.85 24.05
N SER A 45 0.16 -16.11 24.13
CA SER A 45 1.29 -16.48 24.98
C SER A 45 1.05 -16.24 26.48
N GLY A 46 0.12 -15.35 26.83
CA GLY A 46 -0.32 -15.12 28.20
C GLY A 46 -1.53 -14.18 28.29
N GLU A 47 -2.06 -13.98 29.49
CA GLU A 47 -3.20 -13.07 29.72
C GLU A 47 -2.91 -11.62 29.28
N HIS A 48 -1.63 -11.22 29.20
CA HIS A 48 -1.22 -9.88 28.75
C HIS A 48 -1.47 -9.62 27.26
N ASN A 49 -1.72 -10.65 26.43
CA ASN A 49 -1.89 -10.49 24.98
C ASN A 49 -3.32 -10.18 24.54
N LEU A 50 -4.34 -10.40 25.38
CA LEU A 50 -5.74 -10.20 25.03
C LEU A 50 -6.49 -9.52 26.18
N SER A 51 -7.19 -8.42 25.90
CA SER A 51 -7.94 -7.74 26.95
C SER A 51 -9.08 -8.61 27.50
N GLN A 52 -9.27 -8.59 28.82
CA GLN A 52 -10.48 -9.13 29.46
C GLN A 52 -11.70 -8.21 29.30
N GLU A 53 -11.48 -6.95 28.89
CA GLU A 53 -12.51 -5.95 28.61
C GLU A 53 -12.92 -5.94 27.13
N GLY A 54 -14.04 -5.27 26.84
CA GLY A 54 -14.60 -5.19 25.49
C GLY A 54 -14.97 -6.55 24.89
N ASN A 55 -15.15 -6.55 23.58
CA ASN A 55 -15.56 -7.72 22.79
C ASN A 55 -14.44 -8.23 21.87
N CYS A 56 -13.18 -7.81 22.11
CA CYS A 56 -12.06 -8.29 21.31
C CYS A 56 -11.88 -9.80 21.44
N TRP A 57 -11.47 -10.44 20.35
CA TRP A 57 -11.39 -11.89 20.26
C TRP A 57 -10.29 -12.36 19.31
N VAL A 58 -9.57 -13.39 19.75
CA VAL A 58 -8.64 -14.15 18.92
C VAL A 58 -9.33 -15.46 18.55
N ALA A 59 -9.62 -15.66 17.27
CA ALA A 59 -10.44 -16.75 16.77
C ALA A 59 -9.64 -17.76 15.93
N ASN A 60 -10.23 -18.94 15.75
CA ASN A 60 -9.73 -20.00 14.86
C ASN A 60 -8.28 -20.43 15.18
N SER A 61 -7.38 -20.33 14.21
CA SER A 61 -5.97 -20.70 14.33
C SER A 61 -5.06 -19.49 14.52
N ALA A 62 -5.63 -18.31 14.82
CA ALA A 62 -4.85 -17.11 15.02
C ALA A 62 -3.99 -17.20 16.28
N GLU A 63 -2.83 -16.55 16.25
CA GLU A 63 -1.82 -16.61 17.29
C GLU A 63 -1.36 -15.21 17.68
N VAL A 64 -1.25 -14.94 18.98
CA VAL A 64 -0.68 -13.71 19.54
C VAL A 64 0.52 -14.05 20.42
N TRP A 65 1.69 -13.57 20.03
CA TRP A 65 2.99 -13.86 20.63
C TRP A 65 3.57 -12.63 21.35
N ASP A 66 4.68 -12.83 22.07
CA ASP A 66 5.50 -11.76 22.64
C ASP A 66 4.68 -10.75 23.49
N GLN A 67 4.86 -9.45 23.24
CA GLN A 67 4.12 -8.35 23.88
C GLN A 67 2.97 -7.83 22.98
N ALA A 68 2.65 -8.54 21.90
CA ALA A 68 1.56 -8.12 21.03
C ALA A 68 0.23 -8.12 21.79
N TYR A 69 -0.65 -7.18 21.47
CA TYR A 69 -1.85 -6.95 22.28
C TYR A 69 -3.12 -6.72 21.44
N VAL A 70 -4.18 -7.44 21.80
CA VAL A 70 -5.51 -7.33 21.18
C VAL A 70 -6.52 -6.81 22.19
N SER A 71 -7.20 -5.69 21.90
CA SER A 71 -8.10 -5.02 22.86
C SER A 71 -9.34 -4.39 22.23
N GLU A 72 -10.21 -3.81 23.08
CA GLU A 72 -11.47 -3.15 22.68
C GLU A 72 -12.43 -4.11 21.95
N ASN A 73 -12.74 -3.88 20.66
CA ASN A 73 -13.62 -4.71 19.84
C ASN A 73 -12.88 -5.39 18.67
N ALA A 74 -11.55 -5.40 18.73
CA ALA A 74 -10.72 -5.94 17.67
C ALA A 74 -10.94 -7.44 17.45
N TYR A 75 -10.86 -7.87 16.20
CA TYR A 75 -10.97 -9.28 15.82
C TYR A 75 -9.71 -9.74 15.10
N LEU A 76 -9.07 -10.78 15.64
CA LEU A 76 -7.95 -11.47 15.00
C LEU A 76 -8.37 -12.92 14.71
N GLY A 77 -8.48 -13.32 13.44
CA GLY A 77 -8.97 -14.64 13.06
C GLY A 77 -8.18 -15.30 11.93
N GLY A 78 -8.67 -16.46 11.48
CA GLY A 78 -8.06 -17.23 10.40
C GLY A 78 -6.66 -17.77 10.73
N PHE A 79 -5.71 -17.60 9.82
CA PHE A 79 -4.30 -18.02 9.97
C PHE A 79 -3.40 -16.80 10.22
N SER A 80 -3.82 -15.91 11.11
CA SER A 80 -3.11 -14.67 11.39
C SER A 80 -2.13 -14.84 12.55
N ARG A 81 -1.01 -14.14 12.50
CA ARG A 81 -0.03 -14.04 13.58
C ARG A 81 0.21 -12.58 13.91
N LEU A 82 0.04 -12.24 15.19
CA LEU A 82 0.41 -10.95 15.77
C LEU A 82 1.56 -11.19 16.75
N TYR A 83 2.68 -10.49 16.62
CA TYR A 83 3.90 -10.77 17.40
C TYR A 83 4.72 -9.49 17.68
N ASP A 84 5.83 -9.62 18.40
CA ASP A 84 6.65 -8.53 18.94
C ASP A 84 5.86 -7.54 19.83
N GLN A 85 5.71 -6.27 19.41
CA GLN A 85 4.99 -5.20 20.12
C GLN A 85 3.72 -4.77 19.36
N ALA A 86 3.26 -5.57 18.39
CA ALA A 86 2.17 -5.17 17.51
C ALA A 86 0.83 -5.04 18.28
N GLN A 87 0.04 -4.02 17.94
CA GLN A 87 -1.20 -3.68 18.62
C GLN A 87 -2.40 -3.72 17.67
N LEU A 88 -3.46 -4.41 18.09
CA LEU A 88 -4.72 -4.48 17.38
C LEU A 88 -5.86 -4.05 18.32
N TYR A 89 -6.54 -2.95 18.01
CA TYR A 89 -7.57 -2.35 18.87
C TYR A 89 -8.65 -1.63 18.04
N GLY A 90 -9.57 -0.89 18.67
CA GLY A 90 -10.76 -0.35 18.00
C GLY A 90 -11.74 -1.45 17.60
N ASN A 91 -12.35 -1.28 16.43
CA ASN A 91 -13.17 -2.27 15.74
C ASN A 91 -12.40 -2.96 14.59
N ALA A 92 -11.07 -2.88 14.60
CA ALA A 92 -10.25 -3.38 13.51
C ALA A 92 -10.33 -4.90 13.39
N ARG A 93 -10.18 -5.40 12.16
CA ARG A 93 -10.28 -6.83 11.86
C ARG A 93 -9.10 -7.30 11.05
N VAL A 94 -8.47 -8.37 11.51
CA VAL A 94 -7.40 -9.07 10.81
C VAL A 94 -7.81 -10.52 10.63
N THR A 95 -7.98 -10.97 9.39
CA THR A 95 -8.40 -12.37 9.11
C THR A 95 -7.29 -13.23 8.50
N ARG A 96 -6.24 -12.59 7.95
CA ARG A 96 -5.00 -13.22 7.49
C ARG A 96 -3.86 -12.20 7.56
N GLY A 97 -2.69 -12.61 8.04
CA GLY A 97 -1.47 -11.79 7.98
C GLY A 97 -0.43 -12.22 9.01
N ASN A 98 0.84 -11.97 8.70
CA ASN A 98 1.93 -11.98 9.67
C ASN A 98 2.25 -10.53 10.00
N ILE A 99 1.99 -10.13 11.24
CA ILE A 99 2.01 -8.74 11.68
C ILE A 99 2.90 -8.65 12.94
N GLY A 100 4.03 -7.95 12.82
CA GLY A 100 5.07 -7.92 13.85
C GLY A 100 5.60 -6.53 14.14
N ASP A 101 6.74 -6.48 14.82
CA ASP A 101 7.43 -5.28 15.30
C ASP A 101 6.50 -4.32 16.08
N ASN A 102 6.41 -3.04 15.69
CA ASN A 102 5.63 -1.98 16.35
C ASN A 102 4.37 -1.60 15.56
N VAL A 103 3.82 -2.52 14.77
CA VAL A 103 2.65 -2.26 13.91
C VAL A 103 1.41 -1.96 14.75
N LYS A 104 0.61 -0.97 14.34
CA LYS A 104 -0.67 -0.63 14.96
C LYS A 104 -1.81 -0.70 13.96
N ILE A 105 -2.84 -1.46 14.29
CA ILE A 105 -4.05 -1.58 13.46
C ILE A 105 -5.27 -1.25 14.33
N TYR A 106 -6.02 -0.22 13.94
CA TYR A 106 -7.10 0.33 14.77
C TYR A 106 -8.21 1.01 13.98
N GLY A 107 -9.18 1.63 14.66
CA GLY A 107 -10.38 2.19 14.03
C GLY A 107 -11.28 1.08 13.49
N ASN A 108 -11.73 1.18 12.25
CA ASN A 108 -12.51 0.16 11.53
C ASN A 108 -11.67 -0.53 10.43
N ALA A 109 -10.35 -0.50 10.55
CA ALA A 109 -9.45 -1.04 9.54
C ALA A 109 -9.66 -2.54 9.31
N GLN A 110 -9.52 -2.99 8.06
CA GLN A 110 -9.67 -4.39 7.67
C GLN A 110 -8.41 -4.88 6.97
N VAL A 111 -7.79 -5.93 7.50
CA VAL A 111 -6.55 -6.49 6.97
C VAL A 111 -6.71 -7.99 6.70
N SER A 112 -6.40 -8.39 5.47
CA SER A 112 -6.39 -9.78 5.06
C SER A 112 -5.33 -10.02 3.98
N VAL A 113 -4.08 -10.19 4.42
CA VAL A 113 -2.91 -10.37 3.56
C VAL A 113 -2.31 -11.77 3.72
N LYS A 114 -1.80 -12.35 2.62
CA LYS A 114 -0.91 -13.52 2.66
C LYS A 114 0.56 -13.08 2.50
N GLY A 115 0.91 -12.01 3.21
CA GLY A 115 2.27 -11.47 3.24
C GLY A 115 2.67 -11.03 4.64
N GLN A 116 3.42 -9.94 4.74
CA GLN A 116 3.99 -9.44 6.00
C GLN A 116 3.75 -7.95 6.15
N ILE A 117 3.38 -7.53 7.37
CA ILE A 117 3.32 -6.14 7.79
C ILE A 117 4.22 -6.01 9.02
N SER A 118 5.20 -5.11 8.98
CA SER A 118 6.30 -5.07 9.95
C SER A 118 6.79 -3.63 10.18
N ASP A 119 7.77 -3.44 11.05
CA ASP A 119 8.32 -2.15 11.52
C ASP A 119 7.30 -1.25 12.26
N HIS A 120 7.04 -0.02 11.78
CA HIS A 120 6.26 1.02 12.46
C HIS A 120 4.98 1.38 11.68
N VAL A 121 4.39 0.41 10.99
CA VAL A 121 3.21 0.62 10.14
C VAL A 121 1.97 0.93 10.99
N GLU A 122 1.20 1.94 10.58
CA GLU A 122 -0.12 2.24 11.14
C GLU A 122 -1.23 2.07 10.09
N ILE A 123 -2.24 1.25 10.38
CA ILE A 123 -3.42 1.05 9.53
C ILE A 123 -4.68 1.39 10.33
N PHE A 124 -5.40 2.44 9.94
CA PHE A 124 -6.53 2.95 10.72
C PHE A 124 -7.65 3.59 9.90
N GLY A 125 -8.64 4.19 10.56
CA GLY A 125 -9.84 4.69 9.88
C GLY A 125 -10.69 3.54 9.33
N ASN A 126 -11.19 3.64 8.11
CA ASN A 126 -11.90 2.60 7.38
C ASN A 126 -11.00 1.93 6.32
N ALA A 127 -9.67 2.00 6.47
CA ALA A 127 -8.73 1.49 5.50
C ALA A 127 -8.88 -0.04 5.30
N ALA A 128 -8.70 -0.50 4.07
CA ALA A 128 -8.72 -1.91 3.72
C ALA A 128 -7.40 -2.31 3.06
N VAL A 129 -6.73 -3.31 3.64
CA VAL A 129 -5.48 -3.86 3.11
C VAL A 129 -5.64 -5.35 2.86
N CYS A 130 -5.57 -5.78 1.61
CA CYS A 130 -5.70 -7.18 1.24
C CYS A 130 -4.68 -7.59 0.19
N GLY A 131 -4.64 -8.90 -0.13
CA GLY A 131 -3.84 -9.40 -1.24
C GLY A 131 -2.94 -10.57 -0.87
N LYS A 132 -2.59 -11.37 -1.88
CA LYS A 132 -1.82 -12.60 -1.70
C LYS A 132 -0.32 -12.36 -1.53
N ASN A 133 0.22 -11.26 -2.06
CA ASN A 133 1.65 -10.96 -2.06
C ASN A 133 1.88 -9.50 -1.67
N THR A 134 1.37 -9.10 -0.50
CA THR A 134 1.44 -7.73 0.01
C THR A 134 2.48 -7.64 1.12
N ARG A 135 3.48 -6.78 0.96
CA ARG A 135 4.51 -6.47 1.97
C ARG A 135 4.46 -4.99 2.31
N ILE A 136 4.36 -4.67 3.59
CA ILE A 136 4.31 -3.29 4.08
C ILE A 136 5.27 -3.18 5.26
N CYS A 137 6.26 -2.29 5.16
CA CYS A 137 7.30 -2.13 6.17
C CYS A 137 7.72 -0.65 6.27
N GLY A 138 8.62 -0.28 7.18
CA GLY A 138 8.97 1.12 7.48
C GLY A 138 7.95 1.84 8.36
N SER A 139 7.84 3.16 8.19
CA SER A 139 6.95 4.09 8.90
C SER A 139 5.70 4.43 8.07
N VAL A 140 5.09 3.42 7.45
CA VAL A 140 3.97 3.61 6.51
C VAL A 140 2.66 3.87 7.26
N LYS A 141 1.82 4.76 6.72
CA LYS A 141 0.47 5.02 7.22
C LYS A 141 -0.59 4.78 6.14
N ILE A 142 -1.60 3.97 6.46
CA ILE A 142 -2.74 3.71 5.57
C ILE A 142 -4.03 4.01 6.34
N PHE A 143 -4.78 5.02 5.92
CA PHE A 143 -5.90 5.51 6.71
C PHE A 143 -7.07 6.08 5.89
N GLU A 144 -8.07 6.64 6.58
CA GLU A 144 -9.34 7.08 5.99
C GLU A 144 -10.04 5.94 5.24
N ASN A 145 -10.35 6.06 3.96
CA ASN A 145 -11.03 5.02 3.17
C ASN A 145 -10.07 4.35 2.16
N ALA A 146 -8.76 4.49 2.35
CA ALA A 146 -7.76 3.94 1.44
C ALA A 146 -7.89 2.42 1.28
N ARG A 147 -7.68 1.94 0.05
CA ARG A 147 -7.71 0.53 -0.31
C ARG A 147 -6.39 0.12 -0.94
N VAL A 148 -5.71 -0.83 -0.32
CA VAL A 148 -4.45 -1.38 -0.81
C VAL A 148 -4.63 -2.88 -1.05
N GLY A 149 -4.42 -3.28 -2.30
CA GLY A 149 -4.64 -4.63 -2.78
C GLY A 149 -6.05 -4.89 -3.32
N GLY A 150 -6.22 -6.10 -3.83
CA GLY A 150 -7.44 -6.53 -4.50
C GLY A 150 -7.32 -7.97 -4.98
N ASN A 151 -8.19 -8.37 -5.90
CA ASN A 151 -8.19 -9.72 -6.48
C ASN A 151 -7.14 -9.90 -7.59
N ALA A 152 -6.50 -8.81 -8.02
CA ALA A 152 -5.49 -8.84 -9.07
C ALA A 152 -4.28 -9.72 -8.68
N ILE A 153 -3.77 -10.47 -9.66
CA ILE A 153 -2.54 -11.24 -9.52
C ILE A 153 -1.37 -10.25 -9.58
N GLY A 154 -0.89 -9.80 -8.42
CA GLY A 154 0.25 -8.90 -8.33
C GLY A 154 0.92 -8.88 -6.97
N LYS A 155 2.11 -8.28 -6.92
CA LYS A 155 2.87 -8.02 -5.71
C LYS A 155 2.77 -6.55 -5.33
N ILE A 156 2.43 -6.25 -4.09
CA ILE A 156 2.44 -4.89 -3.56
C ILE A 156 3.56 -4.80 -2.54
N TRP A 157 4.47 -3.85 -2.72
CA TRP A 157 5.48 -3.51 -1.74
C TRP A 157 5.39 -2.02 -1.43
N ILE A 158 5.10 -1.69 -0.19
CA ILE A 158 5.08 -0.32 0.32
C ILE A 158 6.10 -0.22 1.46
N SER A 159 7.03 0.72 1.40
CA SER A 159 8.04 0.90 2.45
C SER A 159 8.36 2.36 2.78
N ASP A 160 9.29 2.54 3.71
CA ASP A 160 9.85 3.82 4.15
C ASP A 160 8.76 4.71 4.81
N ASN A 161 8.52 5.94 4.37
CA ASN A 161 7.59 6.87 5.04
C ASN A 161 6.28 7.09 4.27
N ALA A 162 5.90 6.13 3.41
CA ALA A 162 4.74 6.30 2.53
C ALA A 162 3.42 6.50 3.30
N GLN A 163 2.56 7.38 2.80
CA GLN A 163 1.22 7.65 3.33
C GLN A 163 0.16 7.47 2.24
N ILE A 164 -0.85 6.66 2.53
CA ILE A 164 -1.94 6.35 1.61
C ILE A 164 -3.27 6.63 2.32
N TYR A 165 -4.04 7.58 1.81
CA TYR A 165 -5.24 8.09 2.48
C TYR A 165 -6.31 8.59 1.50
N GLY A 166 -7.36 9.25 1.99
CA GLY A 166 -8.52 9.60 1.19
C GLY A 166 -9.29 8.36 0.73
N ASN A 167 -9.64 8.34 -0.54
CA ASN A 167 -10.28 7.20 -1.21
C ASN A 167 -9.30 6.52 -2.18
N ALA A 168 -7.98 6.64 -1.94
CA ALA A 168 -6.97 6.09 -2.83
C ALA A 168 -7.08 4.57 -2.96
N GLN A 169 -6.93 4.06 -4.17
CA GLN A 169 -6.98 2.64 -4.49
C GLN A 169 -5.69 2.23 -5.17
N ILE A 170 -4.97 1.29 -4.57
CA ILE A 170 -3.68 0.79 -5.07
C ILE A 170 -3.79 -0.71 -5.27
N GLU A 171 -3.68 -1.14 -6.52
CA GLU A 171 -3.83 -2.53 -6.92
C GLU A 171 -2.67 -3.00 -7.82
N ALA A 172 -2.54 -4.33 -7.93
CA ALA A 172 -1.56 -4.99 -8.78
C ALA A 172 -0.10 -4.53 -8.53
N ASN A 173 0.82 -4.83 -9.43
CA ASN A 173 2.28 -4.82 -9.20
C ASN A 173 2.86 -3.41 -8.92
N CYS A 174 2.67 -2.92 -7.70
CA CYS A 174 3.11 -1.60 -7.26
C CYS A 174 4.26 -1.71 -6.26
N HIS A 175 5.34 -0.96 -6.52
CA HIS A 175 6.43 -0.72 -5.58
C HIS A 175 6.41 0.75 -5.18
N ILE A 176 6.15 1.03 -3.92
CA ILE A 176 6.05 2.37 -3.35
C ILE A 176 7.10 2.48 -2.24
N LYS A 177 8.01 3.45 -2.38
CA LYS A 177 9.16 3.61 -1.49
C LYS A 177 9.54 5.10 -1.37
N GLY A 178 10.08 5.50 -0.22
CA GLY A 178 10.44 6.89 0.08
C GLY A 178 9.36 7.67 0.82
N ASP A 179 9.40 8.99 0.71
CA ASP A 179 8.43 9.93 1.29
C ASP A 179 7.26 10.14 0.30
N VAL A 180 6.54 9.07 0.02
CA VAL A 180 5.43 9.07 -0.96
C VAL A 180 4.10 9.40 -0.29
N GLU A 181 3.30 10.26 -0.90
CA GLU A 181 1.91 10.53 -0.51
C GLU A 181 0.94 10.22 -1.66
N ILE A 182 -0.04 9.35 -1.43
CA ILE A 182 -1.09 9.01 -2.41
C ILE A 182 -2.45 9.20 -1.75
N TRP A 183 -3.27 10.11 -2.26
CA TRP A 183 -4.55 10.46 -1.64
C TRP A 183 -5.63 10.88 -2.63
N GLY A 184 -6.75 11.35 -2.11
CA GLY A 184 -7.92 11.73 -2.89
C GLY A 184 -8.56 10.52 -3.57
N ASN A 185 -9.14 10.70 -4.75
CA ASN A 185 -9.74 9.61 -5.53
C ASN A 185 -8.72 8.97 -6.50
N SER A 186 -7.45 8.84 -6.10
CA SER A 186 -6.40 8.27 -6.95
C SER A 186 -6.61 6.77 -7.15
N ILE A 187 -6.42 6.29 -8.37
CA ILE A 187 -6.48 4.86 -8.72
C ILE A 187 -5.14 4.48 -9.35
N ILE A 188 -4.45 3.50 -8.78
CA ILE A 188 -3.14 3.03 -9.24
C ILE A 188 -3.25 1.54 -9.47
N GLN A 189 -3.23 1.11 -10.73
CA GLN A 189 -3.41 -0.29 -11.10
C GLN A 189 -2.58 -0.65 -12.33
N GLY A 190 -1.70 -1.63 -12.26
CA GLY A 190 -0.90 -1.92 -13.45
C GLY A 190 0.00 -3.14 -13.38
N ASN A 191 0.70 -3.33 -14.50
CA ASN A 191 1.63 -4.45 -14.67
C ASN A 191 2.93 -4.23 -13.91
N ARG A 192 3.39 -2.97 -13.81
CA ARG A 192 4.63 -2.60 -13.11
C ARG A 192 4.65 -1.10 -12.82
N ILE A 193 4.24 -0.69 -11.62
CA ILE A 193 4.26 0.72 -11.21
C ILE A 193 5.34 0.89 -10.14
N ARG A 194 6.29 1.80 -10.34
CA ARG A 194 7.26 2.21 -9.31
C ARG A 194 7.06 3.67 -8.96
N ILE A 195 6.99 3.93 -7.66
CA ILE A 195 6.81 5.25 -7.06
C ILE A 195 7.86 5.35 -5.97
N GLU A 196 8.90 6.14 -6.22
CA GLU A 196 10.10 6.20 -5.40
C GLU A 196 10.41 7.65 -4.98
N ASP A 197 11.26 7.85 -3.97
CA ASP A 197 11.67 9.17 -3.47
C ASP A 197 10.51 10.02 -2.86
N ASN A 198 10.30 11.26 -3.31
CA ASN A 198 9.39 12.25 -2.74
C ASN A 198 8.18 12.51 -3.65
N VAL A 199 7.43 11.46 -3.98
CA VAL A 199 6.33 11.54 -4.96
C VAL A 199 4.99 11.84 -4.28
N LYS A 200 4.21 12.76 -4.87
CA LYS A 200 2.87 13.11 -4.41
C LYS A 200 1.83 12.89 -5.50
N ILE A 201 0.78 12.14 -5.21
CA ILE A 201 -0.28 11.78 -6.18
C ILE A 201 -1.67 12.03 -5.57
N CYS A 202 -2.47 12.85 -6.25
CA CYS A 202 -3.83 13.14 -5.87
C CYS A 202 -4.73 13.28 -7.10
N GLY A 203 -5.81 12.49 -7.13
CA GLY A 203 -6.87 12.59 -8.15
C GLY A 203 -6.50 12.04 -9.52
N ALA A 204 -5.46 11.22 -9.61
CA ALA A 204 -4.99 10.63 -10.87
C ALA A 204 -5.38 9.16 -11.01
N GLU A 205 -5.67 8.75 -12.25
CA GLU A 205 -5.78 7.35 -12.66
C GLU A 205 -4.49 6.94 -13.37
N ILE A 206 -3.76 6.00 -12.77
CA ILE A 206 -2.47 5.51 -13.26
C ILE A 206 -2.60 4.03 -13.59
N SER A 207 -2.27 3.68 -14.83
CA SER A 207 -2.30 2.31 -15.31
C SER A 207 -1.12 1.89 -16.17
N GLY A 208 -0.96 0.57 -16.38
CA GLY A 208 0.14 0.03 -17.19
C GLY A 208 1.46 -0.06 -16.42
N SER A 209 2.55 0.39 -17.05
CA SER A 209 3.91 0.31 -16.51
C SER A 209 4.55 1.69 -16.46
N ASN A 210 4.70 2.27 -15.26
CA ASN A 210 5.16 3.64 -15.07
C ASN A 210 6.22 3.74 -13.98
N ASP A 211 7.09 4.75 -14.11
CA ASP A 211 8.11 5.09 -13.12
C ASP A 211 7.95 6.57 -12.71
N PHE A 212 7.66 6.80 -11.43
CA PHE A 212 7.60 8.13 -10.82
C PHE A 212 8.63 8.22 -9.70
N PHE A 213 9.46 9.26 -9.72
CA PHE A 213 10.57 9.43 -8.78
C PHE A 213 10.97 10.90 -8.59
N GLY A 214 12.01 11.17 -7.79
CA GLY A 214 12.40 12.52 -7.40
C GLY A 214 11.31 13.23 -6.60
N ASN A 215 11.13 14.53 -6.83
CA ASN A 215 10.08 15.36 -6.22
C ASN A 215 8.86 15.50 -7.16
N THR A 216 8.41 14.39 -7.76
CA THR A 216 7.30 14.40 -8.71
C THR A 216 5.97 14.67 -8.01
N ARG A 217 5.17 15.58 -8.57
CA ARG A 217 3.84 15.95 -8.08
C ARG A 217 2.81 15.78 -9.20
N ILE A 218 1.88 14.86 -9.00
CA ILE A 218 0.74 14.61 -9.89
C ILE A 218 -0.52 14.98 -9.09
N ILE A 219 -0.92 16.24 -9.17
CA ILE A 219 -1.95 16.81 -8.29
C ILE A 219 -2.99 17.54 -9.15
N GLY A 220 -4.10 16.89 -9.42
CA GLY A 220 -5.19 17.45 -10.21
C GLY A 220 -6.34 16.47 -10.35
N GLU A 221 -7.42 16.92 -10.99
CA GLU A 221 -8.55 16.07 -11.32
C GLU A 221 -8.46 15.60 -12.78
N ASN A 222 -8.93 14.39 -13.07
CA ASN A 222 -8.99 13.82 -14.42
C ASN A 222 -7.62 13.66 -15.11
N ILE A 223 -6.56 13.42 -14.35
CA ILE A 223 -5.25 13.05 -14.91
C ILE A 223 -5.25 11.54 -15.16
N VAL A 224 -5.08 11.13 -16.41
CA VAL A 224 -4.99 9.72 -16.81
C VAL A 224 -3.59 9.46 -17.36
N ILE A 225 -2.83 8.63 -16.65
CA ILE A 225 -1.51 8.16 -17.03
C ILE A 225 -1.60 6.67 -17.35
N ASN A 226 -1.32 6.31 -18.60
CA ASN A 226 -1.32 4.92 -19.06
C ASN A 226 0.11 4.36 -19.05
N ASP A 227 0.39 3.37 -19.90
CA ASP A 227 1.68 2.67 -19.93
C ASP A 227 2.83 3.55 -20.45
N GLY A 228 4.01 3.44 -19.85
CA GLY A 228 5.28 3.97 -20.36
C GLY A 228 5.57 5.43 -20.05
N VAL A 229 4.96 5.99 -19.01
CA VAL A 229 5.19 7.37 -18.55
C VAL A 229 6.23 7.38 -17.44
N ASN A 230 7.27 8.18 -17.63
CA ASN A 230 8.35 8.35 -16.66
C ASN A 230 8.46 9.82 -16.22
N LEU A 231 8.09 10.08 -14.97
CA LEU A 231 8.13 11.42 -14.37
C LEU A 231 9.17 11.43 -13.25
N GLY A 232 10.09 12.37 -13.31
CA GLY A 232 11.21 12.45 -12.38
C GLY A 232 11.56 13.89 -12.01
N SER A 233 12.70 14.03 -11.33
CA SER A 233 13.28 15.34 -10.99
C SER A 233 12.30 16.20 -10.16
N ASN A 234 11.64 17.19 -10.79
CA ASN A 234 10.63 18.07 -10.17
C ASN A 234 9.38 18.17 -11.06
N ALA A 235 8.93 17.05 -11.64
CA ALA A 235 7.73 17.00 -12.46
C ALA A 235 6.52 17.58 -11.70
N PHE A 236 5.75 18.44 -12.35
CA PHE A 236 4.60 19.13 -11.76
C PHE A 236 3.40 19.07 -12.71
N ILE A 237 2.59 18.04 -12.54
CA ILE A 237 1.45 17.69 -13.39
C ILE A 237 0.17 18.05 -12.66
N GLN A 238 -0.60 18.99 -13.22
CA GLN A 238 -1.88 19.43 -12.65
C GLN A 238 -3.06 19.20 -13.60
N SER A 239 -2.77 18.86 -14.85
CA SER A 239 -3.76 18.60 -15.90
C SER A 239 -3.22 17.60 -16.93
N GLN A 240 -4.12 17.02 -17.72
CA GLN A 240 -3.76 16.11 -18.81
C GLN A 240 -2.83 16.75 -19.87
N ASN A 241 -2.74 18.08 -19.92
CA ASN A 241 -1.91 18.82 -20.87
C ASN A 241 -0.50 19.12 -20.37
N ASP A 242 -0.20 18.86 -19.09
CA ASP A 242 1.12 19.10 -18.53
C ASP A 242 2.15 18.01 -18.90
N PHE A 243 1.73 16.95 -19.58
CA PHE A 243 2.64 15.95 -20.13
C PHE A 243 2.19 15.41 -21.50
N LEU A 244 3.16 14.91 -22.25
CA LEU A 244 2.98 14.19 -23.50
C LEU A 244 3.89 12.96 -23.46
N GLN A 245 3.31 11.81 -23.80
CA GLN A 245 4.06 10.58 -23.94
C GLN A 245 3.87 10.05 -25.36
N THR A 246 4.97 9.57 -25.95
CA THR A 246 4.95 8.92 -27.25
C THR A 246 5.82 7.68 -27.22
N LYS A 247 5.33 6.62 -27.87
CA LYS A 247 6.11 5.43 -28.17
C LYS A 247 6.93 5.69 -29.42
N ILE A 248 8.22 5.38 -29.38
CA ILE A 248 9.07 5.42 -30.58
C ILE A 248 9.15 4.02 -31.16
N PHE A 249 8.96 3.92 -32.48
CA PHE A 249 9.10 2.67 -33.21
C PHE A 249 10.58 2.37 -33.43
N SER A 250 11.15 1.55 -32.56
CA SER A 250 12.43 0.87 -32.79
C SER A 250 12.27 -0.64 -32.58
N ASP A 251 13.35 -1.40 -32.69
CA ASP A 251 13.38 -2.83 -32.37
C ASP A 251 13.11 -3.11 -30.88
N PHE A 252 13.06 -2.06 -30.04
CA PHE A 252 12.80 -2.11 -28.61
C PHE A 252 11.58 -1.26 -28.23
N LEU A 253 10.95 -1.57 -27.09
CA LEU A 253 9.90 -0.72 -26.50
C LEU A 253 10.54 0.50 -25.86
N GLU A 254 10.46 1.64 -26.55
CA GLU A 254 11.06 2.90 -26.11
C GLU A 254 10.01 4.00 -25.99
N TYR A 255 10.05 4.70 -24.87
CA TYR A 255 9.11 5.77 -24.54
C TYR A 255 9.84 7.09 -24.37
N LEU A 256 9.28 8.14 -24.97
CA LEU A 256 9.64 9.51 -24.65
C LEU A 256 8.51 10.16 -23.86
N THR A 257 8.86 10.69 -22.71
CA THR A 257 7.94 11.45 -21.85
C THR A 257 8.45 12.87 -21.77
N ALA A 258 7.66 13.81 -22.24
CA ALA A 258 7.89 15.24 -22.12
C ALA A 258 6.88 15.82 -21.13
N TYR A 259 7.32 16.60 -20.16
CA TYR A 259 6.46 17.03 -19.07
C TYR A 259 6.88 18.36 -18.47
N LYS A 260 5.89 19.02 -17.85
CA LYS A 260 6.05 20.25 -17.08
C LYS A 260 6.77 19.98 -15.77
N THR A 261 7.65 20.88 -15.39
CA THR A 261 8.26 20.95 -14.06
C THR A 261 7.89 22.28 -13.40
N GLU A 262 8.11 22.43 -12.10
CA GLU A 262 7.84 23.70 -11.41
C GLU A 262 8.54 24.91 -12.07
N ASN A 263 9.72 24.68 -12.66
CA ASN A 263 10.56 25.73 -13.25
C ASN A 263 10.67 25.66 -14.78
N GLY A 264 9.83 24.86 -15.44
CA GLY A 264 9.84 24.76 -16.90
C GLY A 264 9.39 23.40 -17.43
N PHE A 265 10.30 22.70 -18.09
CA PHE A 265 9.98 21.57 -18.95
C PHE A 265 11.16 20.60 -19.04
N GLU A 266 10.88 19.31 -18.89
CA GLU A 266 11.85 18.23 -19.01
C GLU A 266 11.38 17.18 -20.03
N ILE A 267 12.35 16.49 -20.62
CA ILE A 267 12.11 15.34 -21.50
C ILE A 267 12.95 14.19 -20.97
N ARG A 268 12.34 13.01 -20.90
CA ARG A 268 13.03 11.77 -20.59
C ARG A 268 12.86 10.76 -21.71
N TYR A 269 13.93 10.00 -21.92
CA TYR A 269 13.95 8.84 -22.77
C TYR A 269 14.06 7.61 -21.89
N ASN A 270 13.00 6.81 -21.87
CA ASN A 270 12.81 5.79 -20.84
C ASN A 270 13.05 6.42 -19.46
N ASN A 271 13.98 5.88 -18.67
CA ASN A 271 14.26 6.35 -17.32
C ASN A 271 15.40 7.37 -17.24
N GLU A 272 15.95 7.84 -18.35
CA GLU A 272 17.09 8.76 -18.37
C GLU A 272 16.71 10.16 -18.86
N PRO A 273 17.40 11.23 -18.40
CA PRO A 273 17.28 12.53 -19.01
C PRO A 273 17.60 12.46 -20.51
N PHE A 274 16.80 13.16 -21.30
CA PHE A 274 16.98 13.18 -22.74
C PHE A 274 18.31 13.83 -23.14
N SER A 275 19.06 13.16 -24.01
CA SER A 275 20.25 13.71 -24.66
C SER A 275 20.20 13.47 -26.17
N PRO A 276 20.46 14.49 -27.01
CA PRO A 276 20.54 14.34 -28.46
C PRO A 276 21.58 13.29 -28.93
N THR A 277 22.60 12.99 -28.11
CA THR A 277 23.57 11.92 -28.42
C THR A 277 22.95 10.52 -28.42
N GLN A 278 21.91 10.29 -27.61
CA GLN A 278 21.24 8.98 -27.51
C GLN A 278 20.56 8.60 -28.83
N ILE A 279 20.10 9.58 -29.60
CA ILE A 279 19.29 9.38 -30.80
C ILE A 279 20.11 9.36 -32.10
N ARG A 280 21.28 10.01 -32.13
CA ARG A 280 22.04 10.23 -33.38
C ARG A 280 22.39 8.96 -34.16
N ASN A 281 22.34 7.79 -33.52
CA ASN A 281 22.58 6.50 -34.16
C ASN A 281 21.37 5.92 -34.90
N ALA A 282 20.18 6.53 -34.80
CA ALA A 282 18.93 6.10 -35.45
C ALA A 282 18.31 7.25 -36.28
N LEU A 283 18.87 7.52 -37.47
CA LEU A 283 18.51 8.65 -38.35
C LEU A 283 17.01 8.83 -38.60
N LYS A 284 16.23 7.75 -38.69
CA LYS A 284 14.77 7.80 -38.92
C LYS A 284 14.00 8.32 -37.69
N ALA A 285 14.48 8.01 -36.49
CA ALA A 285 13.83 8.41 -35.27
C ALA A 285 14.04 9.92 -35.00
N TYR A 286 15.19 10.48 -35.39
CA TYR A 286 15.56 11.87 -35.05
C TYR A 286 14.55 12.94 -35.50
N SER A 287 13.97 12.84 -36.70
CA SER A 287 12.95 13.79 -37.16
C SER A 287 11.62 13.66 -36.42
N GLU A 288 11.25 12.43 -36.04
CA GLU A 288 10.05 12.15 -35.25
C GLU A 288 10.22 12.73 -33.83
N TYR A 289 11.42 12.60 -33.25
CA TYR A 289 11.79 13.21 -31.97
C TYR A 289 11.68 14.73 -31.97
N GLU A 290 12.31 15.41 -32.94
CA GLU A 290 12.23 16.88 -33.05
C GLU A 290 10.78 17.37 -33.17
N THR A 291 9.95 16.62 -33.91
CA THR A 291 8.53 16.93 -34.07
C THR A 291 7.76 16.73 -32.76
N ALA A 292 7.99 15.60 -32.06
CA ALA A 292 7.37 15.32 -30.77
C ALA A 292 7.78 16.35 -29.70
N ILE A 293 9.04 16.79 -29.69
CA ILE A 293 9.54 17.82 -28.78
C ILE A 293 8.90 19.17 -29.07
N LYS A 294 8.80 19.57 -30.34
CA LYS A 294 8.13 20.82 -30.73
C LYS A 294 6.66 20.81 -30.32
N LEU A 295 5.97 19.69 -30.58
CA LEU A 295 4.57 19.50 -30.18
C LEU A 295 4.42 19.56 -28.65
N ALA A 296 5.27 18.86 -27.91
CA ALA A 296 5.27 18.88 -26.45
C ALA A 296 5.47 20.29 -25.89
N LYS A 297 6.46 21.03 -26.42
CA LYS A 297 6.70 22.43 -26.03
C LYS A 297 5.49 23.31 -26.29
N SER A 298 4.91 23.24 -27.49
CA SER A 298 3.71 24.03 -27.84
C SER A 298 2.53 23.71 -26.93
N ARG A 299 2.29 22.42 -26.65
CA ARG A 299 1.17 21.96 -25.81
C ARG A 299 1.35 22.30 -24.33
N ILE A 300 2.53 22.09 -23.77
CA ILE A 300 2.78 22.17 -22.32
C ILE A 300 3.11 23.59 -21.88
N LEU A 301 3.90 24.32 -22.67
CA LEU A 301 4.29 25.70 -22.35
C LEU A 301 3.35 26.74 -22.99
N GLY A 302 2.41 26.31 -23.85
CA GLY A 302 1.41 27.17 -24.47
C GLY A 302 1.97 28.13 -25.53
N GLY A 303 2.60 27.62 -26.59
CA GLY A 303 3.05 28.45 -27.74
C GLY A 303 2.15 28.25 -28.97
N PHE A 304 1.64 29.28 -29.65
CA PHE A 304 2.08 30.68 -29.79
C PHE A 304 1.07 31.71 -29.25
#